data_AF-A0A564S7M6-F1
#
_entry.id   AF-A0A564S7M6-F1
#
_cell.length_a   1.000
_cell.length_b   1.000
_cell.length_c   1.000
_cell.angle_alpha   90.00
_cell.angle_beta   90.00
_cell.angle_gamma   90.00
#
_symmetry.space_group_name_H-M   'P 1'
#
loop_
_entity.id
_entity.type
_entity.pdbx_description
1 polymer ?
#
loop_
_entity_poly.entity_id
_entity_poly.type
_entity_poly.pdbx_seq_one_letter_code
_entity_poly.pdbx_strand_id
1 'polypeptide(L)' 'MNHSELAKQLLPAIGGEANIAGLTHCATRLRFTLKDESLADEATVKAIKGVLGVARSGGQFQVIIGPEVPKAYVRR' A
#
# COMPACT_ATOMS: atom_id res chain seq x y z
N MET A 1 7.67 -1.74 12.38
CA MET A 1 7.87 -2.60 11.18
C MET A 1 8.60 -1.75 10.14
N ASN A 2 9.65 -2.26 9.47
CA ASN A 2 10.35 -1.43 8.48
C ASN A 2 9.46 -1.26 7.23
N HIS A 3 9.27 -0.02 6.78
CA HIS A 3 8.47 0.28 5.58
C HIS A 3 8.91 -0.51 4.34
N SER A 4 10.18 -0.89 4.27
CA SER A 4 10.75 -1.74 3.23
C SER A 4 10.16 -3.15 3.19
N GLU A 5 9.80 -3.75 4.33
CA GLU A 5 9.17 -5.08 4.37
C GLU A 5 7.71 -5.02 3.91
N LEU A 6 7.01 -3.96 4.28
CA LEU A 6 5.63 -3.73 3.86
C LEU A 6 5.57 -3.44 2.36
N ALA A 7 6.54 -2.68 1.83
CA ALA A 7 6.71 -2.50 0.39
C ALA A 7 6.94 -3.84 -0.34
N LYS A 8 7.77 -4.75 0.20
CA LYS A 8 7.98 -6.08 -0.40
C LYS A 8 6.71 -6.92 -0.47
N GLN A 9 5.82 -6.80 0.52
CA GLN A 9 4.52 -7.49 0.50
C GLN A 9 3.52 -6.83 -0.47
N LEU A 10 3.63 -5.51 -0.67
CA LEU A 10 2.83 -4.76 -1.62
C LEU A 10 3.19 -5.06 -3.08
N LEU A 11 4.48 -5.26 -3.39
CA LEU A 11 5.00 -5.54 -4.73
C LEU A 11 4.16 -6.57 -5.51
N PRO A 12 3.94 -7.81 -5.03
CA PRO A 12 3.16 -8.78 -5.77
C PRO A 12 1.69 -8.38 -5.94
N ALA A 13 1.12 -7.66 -4.96
CA ALA A 13 -0.27 -7.22 -5.00
C ALA A 13 -0.53 -6.09 -6.01
N ILE A 14 0.52 -5.36 -6.41
CA ILE A 14 0.43 -4.27 -7.39
C ILE A 14 0.97 -4.65 -8.77
N GLY A 15 1.13 -5.94 -9.07
CA GLY A 15 1.64 -6.42 -10.37
C GLY A 15 3.17 -6.53 -10.45
N GLY A 16 3.87 -6.44 -9.32
CA GLY A 16 5.32 -6.58 -9.21
C GLY A 16 6.11 -5.29 -9.50
N GLU A 17 7.42 -5.33 -9.30
CA GLU A 17 8.31 -4.19 -9.59
C GLU A 17 8.24 -3.73 -11.05
N ALA A 18 8.00 -4.64 -11.98
CA ALA A 18 7.86 -4.31 -13.40
C ALA A 18 6.69 -3.35 -13.69
N ASN A 19 5.63 -3.42 -12.87
CA ASN A 19 4.46 -2.56 -12.98
C ASN A 19 4.63 -1.19 -12.27
N ILE A 20 5.72 -0.99 -11.53
CA ILE A 20 5.96 0.27 -10.81
C ILE A 20 6.77 1.20 -11.73
N ALA A 21 6.18 2.33 -12.09
CA ALA A 21 6.87 3.42 -12.78
C ALA A 21 7.61 4.34 -11.78
N GLY A 22 7.14 4.43 -10.54
CA GLY A 22 7.79 5.23 -9.50
C GLY A 22 7.20 4.97 -8.12
N LEU A 23 8.04 5.11 -7.09
CA LEU A 23 7.65 4.96 -5.69
C LEU A 23 8.04 6.23 -4.92
N THR A 24 7.08 6.80 -4.21
CA THR A 24 7.29 7.93 -3.30
C THR A 24 6.64 7.61 -1.96
N HIS A 25 7.23 8.05 -0.86
CA HIS A 25 6.69 7.75 0.47
C HIS A 25 6.81 8.93 1.42
N CYS A 26 5.84 9.02 2.33
CA CYS A 26 5.85 9.90 3.50
C CYS A 26 5.73 9.03 4.76
N ALA A 27 5.76 9.66 5.94
CA ALA A 27 5.68 8.97 7.23
C ALA A 27 4.45 8.07 7.43
N THR A 28 3.34 8.32 6.71
CA THR A 28 2.05 7.61 6.87
C THR A 28 1.40 7.18 5.56
N ARG A 29 2.10 7.34 4.43
CA ARG A 29 1.54 7.06 3.10
C ARG A 29 2.62 6.65 2.11
N LEU A 30 2.42 5.52 1.44
CA LEU A 30 3.15 5.14 0.24
C LEU A 30 2.35 5.56 -0.98
N ARG A 31 3.02 6.10 -1.99
CA ARG A 31 2.44 6.42 -3.30
C ARG A 31 3.21 5.66 -4.36
N PHE A 32 2.49 4.79 -5.06
CA PHE A 32 2.97 4.04 -6.19
C PHE A 32 2.41 4.68 -7.46
N THR A 33 3.32 5.01 -8.37
CA THR A 33 2.96 5.31 -9.76
C THR A 33 3.03 3.98 -10.49
N LEU A 34 1.87 3.46 -10.89
CA LEU A 34 1.76 2.19 -11.60
C LEU A 34 1.72 2.46 -13.10
N LYS A 35 2.26 1.52 -13.89
CA LYS A 35 2.12 1.54 -15.36
C LYS A 35 0.72 1.07 -15.76
N ASP A 36 0.22 0.05 -15.07
CA ASP A 36 -1.13 -0.47 -15.22
C ASP A 36 -1.81 -0.59 -13.85
N GLU A 37 -2.80 0.25 -13.61
CA GLU A 37 -3.57 0.24 -12.35
C GLU A 37 -4.51 -0.97 -12.23
N SER A 38 -4.85 -1.63 -13.34
CA SER A 38 -5.75 -2.80 -13.39
C SER A 38 -5.11 -4.03 -12.75
N LEU A 39 -3.79 -4.10 -12.76
CA LEU A 39 -3.01 -5.18 -12.11
C LEU A 39 -2.92 -5.02 -10.59
N ALA A 40 -3.29 -3.86 -10.05
CA ALA A 40 -3.26 -3.64 -8.62
C ALA A 40 -4.51 -4.16 -7.92
N ASP A 41 -4.31 -5.11 -7.02
CA ASP A 41 -5.33 -5.70 -6.19
C ASP A 41 -5.43 -4.95 -4.86
N GLU A 42 -6.36 -3.99 -4.81
CA GLU A 42 -6.64 -3.23 -3.60
C GLU A 42 -7.08 -4.10 -2.41
N ALA A 43 -7.75 -5.22 -2.65
CA ALA A 43 -8.25 -6.09 -1.59
C ALA A 43 -7.08 -6.80 -0.89
N THR A 44 -6.16 -7.35 -1.68
CA THR A 44 -4.92 -7.95 -1.17
C THR A 44 -4.09 -6.90 -0.41
N VAL A 45 -3.96 -5.69 -0.96
CA VAL A 45 -3.23 -4.61 -0.28
C VAL A 45 -3.87 -4.23 1.07
N LYS A 46 -5.20 -4.08 1.12
CA LYS A 46 -5.92 -3.76 2.37
C LYS A 46 -5.83 -4.87 3.42
N ALA A 47 -5.59 -6.11 3.00
CA ALA A 47 -5.40 -7.24 3.91
C ALA A 47 -4.00 -7.28 4.55
N ILE A 48 -3.03 -6.51 4.04
CA ILE A 48 -1.67 -6.45 4.60
C ILE A 48 -1.69 -5.78 5.97
N LYS A 49 -1.07 -6.43 6.95
CA LYS A 49 -0.96 -5.91 8.31
C LYS A 49 -0.20 -4.57 8.33
N GLY A 50 -0.87 -3.53 8.81
CA GLY A 50 -0.33 -2.16 8.86
C GLY A 50 -0.93 -1.22 7.81
N VAL A 51 -1.61 -1.75 6.80
CA VAL A 51 -2.38 -0.94 5.84
C VAL A 51 -3.73 -0.59 6.47
N LEU A 52 -4.02 0.71 6.60
CA LEU A 52 -5.34 1.21 7.02
C LEU A 52 -6.30 1.36 5.85
N GLY A 53 -5.78 1.54 4.65
CA GLY A 53 -6.59 1.73 3.46
C GLY A 53 -5.76 2.00 2.22
N VAL A 54 -6.47 2.05 1.10
CA VAL A 54 -5.92 2.35 -0.22
C VAL A 54 -6.80 3.43 -0.85
N ALA A 55 -6.16 4.39 -1.51
CA ALA A 55 -6.81 5.43 -2.27
C ALA A 55 -6.17 5.51 -3.67
N ARG A 56 -6.98 5.67 -4.69
CA ARG A 56 -6.54 5.92 -6.08
C ARG A 56 -6.91 7.34 -6.46
N SER A 57 -5.93 8.13 -6.88
CA SER A 57 -6.18 9.52 -7.30
C SER A 57 -5.12 9.99 -8.29
N GLY A 58 -5.56 10.52 -9.42
CA GLY A 58 -4.66 11.12 -10.44
C GLY A 58 -3.65 10.13 -11.04
N GLY A 59 -4.04 8.86 -11.25
CA GLY A 59 -3.15 7.81 -11.74
C GLY A 59 -2.10 7.32 -10.74
N GLN A 60 -2.28 7.65 -9.45
CA GLN A 60 -1.42 7.19 -8.37
C GLN A 60 -2.17 6.29 -7.41
N PHE A 61 -1.54 5.17 -7.09
CA PHE A 61 -2.00 4.20 -6.10
C PHE A 61 -1.40 4.53 -4.73
N GLN A 62 -2.23 4.99 -3.80
CA GLN A 62 -1.80 5.45 -2.48
C GLN A 62 -2.18 4.45 -1.41
N VAL A 63 -1.19 3.92 -0.69
CA VAL A 63 -1.37 3.01 0.43
C VAL A 63 -1.19 3.79 1.72
N ILE A 64 -2.20 3.78 2.57
CA ILE A 64 -2.19 4.48 3.85
C ILE A 64 -1.68 3.49 4.89
N ILE A 65 -0.44 3.70 5.35
CA ILE A 65 0.14 2.95 6.47
C ILE A 65 -0.10 3.84 7.67
N GLY A 66 -0.99 3.45 8.57
CA GLY A 66 -1.25 4.25 9.76
C GLY A 66 0.04 4.52 10.55
N PRO A 67 0.09 5.56 11.42
CA PRO A 67 1.10 5.56 12.47
C PRO A 67 1.01 4.20 13.17
N GLU A 68 2.14 3.55 13.47
CA GLU A 68 2.15 2.28 14.21
C GLU A 68 1.41 2.47 15.55
N VAL A 69 0.10 2.30 15.58
CA VAL A 69 -0.70 2.25 16.79
C VAL A 69 -0.84 0.77 17.11
N PRO A 70 -0.09 0.23 18.08
CA PRO A 70 -0.39 -1.09 18.60
C PRO A 70 -1.69 -0.98 19.39
N LYS A 71 -2.84 -1.26 18.75
CA LYS A 71 -4.11 -1.73 19.33
C LYS A 71 -5.23 -1.57 18.28
N ALA A 72 -5.79 -2.67 17.78
CA ALA A 72 -6.91 -3.34 18.44
C ALA A 72 -8.11 -2.39 18.64
N TYR A 73 -9.07 -2.48 17.74
CA TYR A 73 -10.46 -2.22 18.09
C TYR A 73 -11.31 -3.34 17.49
N VAL A 74 -11.36 -4.45 18.24
CA VAL A 74 -12.53 -5.33 18.24
C VAL A 74 -13.70 -4.43 18.64
N ARG A 75 -14.66 -4.28 17.74
CA ARG A 75 -15.98 -3.78 18.11
C ARG A 75 -16.83 -5.01 18.38
N ARG A 76 -17.31 -5.10 19.62
CA ARG A 76 -18.30 -6.06 20.12
C ARG A 76 -19.44 -6.28 19.14
#